data_AF-D9WZM4-F1
#
_entry.id   AF-D9WZM4-F1
#
_cell.length_a   1.000
_cell.length_b   1.000
_cell.length_c   1.000
_cell.angle_alpha   90.00
_cell.angle_beta   90.00
_cell.angle_gamma   90.00
#
_symmetry.space_group_name_H-M   'P 1'
#
loop_
_entity.id
_entity.type
_entity.pdbx_description
1 polymer ?
#
loop_
_entity_poly.entity_id
_entity_poly.type
_entity_poly.pdbx_seq_one_letter_code
_entity_poly.pdbx_strand_id
1 'polypeptide(L)'
;MDVYEDRSTWTAEPVRPRWQLALRFAGSVVWFPVVAVLWVAVAAVFIVVGMFAEVITAFSSTLERGYLNVMGAVLDRVGALASWCVSWPELRHEGDADFYKARVDKAVGRWTARASAPRKPNMPPPPVECAIPLRKYRGVGGRYVAEVALAQGWEVRPTNVGKEVRLKWSAASKTD
;
A
#
# COMPACT_ATOMS: atom_id res chain seq x y z
N MET A 1 -2.47 -20.29 -14.64
CA MET A 1 -3.49 -21.05 -13.89
C MET A 1 -4.06 -20.11 -12.85
N ASP A 2 -5.23 -19.52 -13.13
CA ASP A 2 -5.95 -18.69 -12.16
C ASP A 2 -6.59 -19.63 -11.14
N VAL A 3 -5.85 -19.89 -10.05
CA VAL A 3 -6.40 -20.63 -8.92
C VAL A 3 -7.40 -19.71 -8.24
N TYR A 4 -8.69 -19.90 -8.53
CA TYR A 4 -9.77 -19.37 -7.72
C TYR A 4 -9.67 -20.08 -6.36
N GLU A 5 -8.96 -19.48 -5.41
CA GLU A 5 -9.05 -19.90 -4.01
C GLU A 5 -10.51 -19.72 -3.56
N ASP A 6 -11.07 -20.77 -2.98
CA ASP A 6 -12.42 -20.69 -2.42
C ASP A 6 -12.43 -19.63 -1.32
N ARG A 7 -13.25 -18.59 -1.51
CA ARG A 7 -13.39 -17.46 -0.57
C ARG A 7 -13.80 -17.91 0.83
N SER A 8 -14.41 -19.09 0.95
CA SER A 8 -14.77 -19.70 2.23
C SER A 8 -13.55 -19.95 3.13
N THR A 9 -12.36 -20.15 2.52
CA THR A 9 -11.09 -20.43 3.21
C THR A 9 -10.33 -19.16 3.63
N TRP A 10 -10.81 -17.97 3.26
CA TRP A 10 -10.13 -16.70 3.52
C TRP A 10 -10.38 -16.18 4.94
N THR A 11 -10.00 -16.98 5.92
CA THR A 11 -10.21 -16.70 7.35
C THR A 11 -9.17 -15.72 7.90
N ALA A 12 -9.37 -15.29 9.14
CA ALA A 12 -8.38 -14.51 9.87
C ALA A 12 -7.07 -15.29 10.01
N GLU A 13 -5.96 -14.56 9.94
CA GLU A 13 -4.62 -15.09 10.17
C GLU A 13 -4.40 -15.34 11.66
N PRO A 14 -3.60 -16.36 12.03
CA PRO A 14 -3.25 -16.60 13.42
C PRO A 14 -2.60 -15.36 14.05
N VAL A 15 -3.03 -15.08 15.28
CA VAL A 15 -2.51 -13.99 16.12
C VAL A 15 -1.04 -14.23 16.38
N ARG A 16 -0.19 -13.26 16.06
CA ARG A 16 1.24 -13.37 16.31
C ARG A 16 1.54 -13.21 17.80
N PRO A 17 2.57 -13.91 18.32
CA PRO A 17 2.94 -13.76 19.71
C PRO A 17 3.43 -12.33 19.98
N ARG A 18 2.92 -11.72 21.05
CA ARG A 18 3.15 -10.30 21.39
C ARG A 18 4.63 -9.93 21.51
N TRP A 19 5.47 -10.85 21.98
CA TRP A 19 6.91 -10.60 22.13
C TRP A 19 7.61 -10.41 20.76
N GLN A 20 7.20 -11.14 19.72
CA GLN A 20 7.76 -10.96 18.37
C GLN A 20 7.33 -9.60 17.80
N LEU A 21 6.07 -9.20 18.03
CA LEU A 21 5.57 -7.89 17.62
C LEU A 21 6.31 -6.77 18.36
N ALA A 22 6.56 -6.92 19.65
CA ALA A 22 7.30 -5.94 20.45
C ALA A 22 8.74 -5.77 19.96
N LEU A 23 9.44 -6.87 19.65
CA LEU A 23 10.79 -6.82 19.07
C LEU A 23 10.80 -6.14 17.70
N ARG A 24 9.84 -6.47 16.83
CA ARG A 24 9.73 -5.83 15.51
C ARG A 24 9.38 -4.35 15.64
N PHE A 25 8.52 -3.98 16.58
CA PHE A 25 8.18 -2.59 16.86
C PHE A 25 9.42 -1.82 17.36
N ALA A 26 10.16 -2.37 18.33
CA ALA A 26 11.40 -1.78 18.83
C ALA A 26 12.42 -1.56 17.70
N GLY A 27 12.63 -2.58 16.87
CA GLY A 27 13.51 -2.45 15.70
C GLY A 27 12.98 -1.44 14.68
N SER A 28 11.67 -1.30 14.50
CA SER A 28 11.07 -0.27 13.64
C SER A 28 11.32 1.15 14.18
N VAL A 29 11.22 1.33 15.50
CA VAL A 29 11.47 2.61 16.18
C VAL A 29 12.93 3.04 16.06
N VAL A 30 13.87 2.10 16.07
CA VAL A 30 15.31 2.40 15.87
C VAL A 30 15.65 2.58 14.39
N TRP A 31 15.05 1.77 13.51
CA TRP A 31 15.30 1.82 12.07
C TRP A 31 14.79 3.12 11.43
N PHE A 32 13.60 3.58 11.83
CA PHE A 32 12.96 4.76 11.28
C PHE A 32 13.83 6.04 11.34
N PRO A 33 14.42 6.45 12.47
CA PRO A 33 15.27 7.64 12.54
C PRO A 33 16.55 7.48 11.71
N VAL A 34 17.16 6.29 11.67
CA VAL A 34 18.35 6.04 10.84
C VAL A 34 18.02 6.26 9.36
N VAL A 35 16.90 5.71 8.89
CA VAL A 35 16.44 5.90 7.51
C VAL A 35 16.05 7.35 7.25
N ALA A 36 15.41 8.03 8.21
CA ALA A 36 15.07 9.45 8.07
C ALA A 36 16.33 10.32 7.90
N VAL A 37 17.36 10.10 8.72
CA VAL A 37 18.66 10.80 8.60
C VAL A 37 19.31 10.51 7.25
N LEU A 38 19.32 9.25 6.82
CA LEU A 38 19.83 8.87 5.50
C LEU A 38 19.09 9.63 4.38
N TRP A 39 17.77 9.72 4.45
CA TRP A 39 16.96 10.44 3.47
C TRP A 39 17.21 11.95 3.48
N VAL A 40 17.39 12.55 4.66
CA VAL A 40 17.79 13.96 4.76
C VAL A 40 19.14 14.18 4.10
N ALA A 41 20.11 13.28 4.32
CA ALA A 41 21.41 13.36 3.67
C ALA A 41 21.31 13.20 2.14
N VAL A 42 20.53 12.24 1.65
CA VAL A 42 20.27 12.05 0.21
C VAL A 42 19.60 13.28 -0.39
N ALA A 43 18.58 13.84 0.27
CA ALA A 43 17.91 15.06 -0.16
C ALA A 43 18.90 16.25 -0.20
N ALA A 44 19.77 16.39 0.81
CA ALA A 44 20.80 17.43 0.83
C ALA A 44 21.77 17.28 -0.36
N VAL A 45 22.22 16.06 -0.68
CA VAL A 45 23.04 15.80 -1.87
C VAL A 45 22.30 16.21 -3.15
N PHE A 46 21.02 15.85 -3.29
CA PHE A 46 20.23 16.25 -4.46
C PHE A 46 20.02 17.75 -4.55
N ILE A 47 19.86 18.46 -3.43
CA ILE A 47 19.78 19.93 -3.41
C ILE A 47 21.12 20.52 -3.88
N VAL A 48 22.26 20.02 -3.38
CA VAL A 48 23.58 20.48 -3.82
C VAL A 48 23.77 20.24 -5.32
N VAL A 49 23.48 19.04 -5.81
CA VAL A 49 23.54 18.72 -7.27
C VAL A 49 22.58 19.61 -8.06
N GLY A 50 21.37 19.85 -7.55
CA GLY A 50 20.36 20.72 -8.13
C GLY A 50 20.79 22.19 -8.21
N MET A 51 21.53 22.68 -7.22
CA MET A 51 22.12 24.03 -7.25
C MET A 51 23.17 24.17 -8.37
N PHE A 52 23.85 23.08 -8.74
CA PHE A 52 24.74 23.04 -9.90
C PHE A 52 24.03 22.62 -11.20
N ALA A 53 22.72 22.36 -11.15
CA ALA A 53 21.98 21.83 -12.29
C ALA A 53 21.74 22.86 -13.39
N GLU A 54 21.81 24.17 -13.14
CA GLU A 54 21.82 25.18 -14.22
C GLU A 54 22.97 24.95 -15.22
N VAL A 55 24.06 24.30 -14.79
CA VAL A 55 25.19 23.91 -15.66
C VAL A 55 24.93 22.59 -16.40
N ILE A 56 24.03 21.73 -15.91
CA ILE A 56 23.80 20.36 -16.36
C ILE A 56 22.52 20.22 -17.20
N THR A 57 21.47 21.01 -16.95
CA THR A 57 20.18 20.95 -17.66
C THR A 57 20.27 21.36 -19.13
N ALA A 58 21.38 21.94 -19.57
CA ALA A 58 21.68 22.13 -20.99
C ALA A 58 21.89 20.80 -21.75
N PHE A 59 22.16 19.70 -21.04
CA PHE A 59 22.44 18.40 -21.63
C PHE A 59 21.60 17.28 -20.99
N SER A 60 20.44 17.01 -21.60
CA SER A 60 19.83 15.67 -21.74
C SER A 60 18.54 15.38 -20.95
N SER A 61 17.45 15.19 -21.71
CA SER A 61 16.19 14.58 -21.28
C SER A 61 16.34 13.12 -20.79
N THR A 62 17.48 12.49 -21.06
CA THR A 62 17.82 11.15 -20.55
C THR A 62 18.10 11.18 -19.04
N LEU A 63 18.59 12.29 -18.51
CA LEU A 63 18.91 12.46 -17.09
C LEU A 63 17.62 12.56 -16.24
N GLU A 64 16.60 13.24 -16.75
CA GLU A 64 15.29 13.35 -16.12
C GLU A 64 14.58 11.98 -16.03
N ARG A 65 14.61 11.19 -17.10
CA ARG A 65 14.08 9.82 -17.11
C ARG A 65 14.86 8.88 -16.19
N GLY A 66 16.19 8.97 -16.20
CA GLY A 66 17.05 8.21 -15.29
C GLY A 66 16.75 8.53 -13.82
N TYR A 67 16.58 9.81 -13.49
CA TYR A 67 16.25 10.29 -12.15
C TYR A 67 14.90 9.75 -11.66
N LEU A 68 13.84 9.85 -12.47
CA LEU A 68 12.52 9.34 -12.11
C LEU A 68 12.52 7.82 -11.91
N ASN A 69 13.26 7.07 -12.73
CA ASN A 69 13.40 5.62 -12.59
C ASN A 69 14.16 5.23 -11.32
N VAL A 70 15.25 5.93 -10.99
CA VAL A 70 16.00 5.70 -9.75
C VAL A 70 15.12 6.04 -8.55
N MET A 71 14.41 7.17 -8.58
CA MET A 71 13.50 7.57 -7.51
C MET A 71 12.39 6.53 -7.30
N GLY A 72 11.79 6.02 -8.38
CA GLY A 72 10.82 4.92 -8.33
C GLY A 72 11.39 3.65 -7.69
N ALA A 73 12.55 3.19 -8.16
CA ALA A 73 13.20 1.99 -7.62
C ALA A 73 13.58 2.12 -6.13
N VAL A 74 14.00 3.32 -5.71
CA VAL A 74 14.32 3.59 -4.31
C VAL A 74 13.04 3.64 -3.46
N LEU A 75 11.96 4.26 -3.95
CA LEU A 75 10.66 4.26 -3.26
C LEU A 75 10.10 2.86 -3.10
N ASP A 76 10.20 2.01 -4.13
CA ASP A 76 9.79 0.61 -4.07
C ASP A 76 10.61 -0.16 -3.03
N ARG A 77 11.92 0.06 -3.00
CA ARG A 77 12.82 -0.58 -2.03
C ARG A 77 12.54 -0.12 -0.59
N VAL A 78 12.19 1.15 -0.40
CA VAL A 78 11.75 1.67 0.91
C VAL A 78 10.37 1.15 1.28
N GLY A 79 9.44 1.01 0.36
CA GLY A 79 8.15 0.35 0.59
C GLY A 79 8.33 -1.10 1.04
N ALA A 80 9.24 -1.83 0.39
CA ALA A 80 9.61 -3.19 0.76
C ALA A 80 10.25 -3.25 2.15
N LEU A 81 11.16 -2.32 2.50
CA LEU A 81 11.74 -2.24 3.84
C LEU A 81 10.68 -1.85 4.88
N ALA A 82 9.84 -0.85 4.62
CA ALA A 82 8.78 -0.44 5.53
C ALA A 82 7.71 -1.53 5.74
N SER A 83 7.64 -2.54 4.87
CA SER A 83 6.72 -3.67 5.02
C SER A 83 7.05 -4.57 6.22
N TRP A 84 8.30 -4.59 6.69
CA TRP A 84 8.70 -5.32 7.90
C TRP A 84 8.27 -4.59 9.18
N CYS A 85 8.08 -3.28 9.10
CA CYS A 85 7.81 -2.43 10.26
C CYS A 85 6.42 -2.65 10.84
N VAL A 86 6.36 -2.90 12.15
CA VAL A 86 5.11 -3.01 12.91
C VAL A 86 4.70 -1.62 13.38
N SER A 87 3.43 -1.24 13.16
CA SER A 87 2.92 0.02 13.70
C SER A 87 2.39 -0.15 15.12
N TRP A 88 2.39 0.93 15.90
CA TRP A 88 1.82 0.93 17.25
C TRP A 88 0.37 0.39 17.31
N PRO A 89 -0.56 0.77 16.41
CA PRO A 89 -1.90 0.20 16.41
C PRO A 89 -1.92 -1.31 16.19
N GLU A 90 -0.97 -1.87 15.44
CA GLU A 90 -0.89 -3.33 15.25
C GLU A 90 -0.35 -4.05 16.47
N LEU A 91 0.57 -3.44 17.21
CA LEU A 91 0.99 -3.99 18.49
C LEU A 91 -0.17 -4.01 19.50
N ARG A 92 -0.99 -2.96 19.52
CA ARG A 92 -2.09 -2.79 20.48
C ARG A 92 -3.33 -3.63 20.14
N HIS A 93 -3.67 -3.74 18.86
CA HIS A 93 -4.92 -4.33 18.38
C HIS A 93 -4.71 -5.65 17.61
N GLU A 94 -3.55 -6.31 17.72
CA GLU A 94 -3.40 -7.66 17.15
C GLU A 94 -4.42 -8.61 17.80
N GLY A 95 -5.25 -9.25 16.97
CA GLY A 95 -6.35 -10.13 17.41
C GLY A 95 -7.67 -9.43 17.71
N ASP A 96 -7.74 -8.09 17.61
CA ASP A 96 -8.97 -7.31 17.77
C ASP A 96 -9.75 -7.25 16.44
N ALA A 97 -10.73 -8.13 16.28
CA ALA A 97 -11.50 -8.23 15.04
C ALA A 97 -12.20 -6.91 14.67
N ASP A 98 -12.76 -6.18 15.63
CA ASP A 98 -13.52 -4.97 15.34
C ASP A 98 -12.62 -3.81 14.91
N PHE A 99 -11.42 -3.71 15.48
CA PHE A 99 -10.39 -2.80 14.97
C PHE A 99 -10.05 -3.10 13.49
N TYR A 100 -9.87 -4.37 13.13
CA TYR A 100 -9.56 -4.75 11.75
C TYR A 100 -10.76 -4.55 10.81
N LYS A 101 -12.01 -4.79 11.25
CA LYS A 101 -13.21 -4.44 10.46
C LYS A 101 -13.22 -2.96 10.12
N ALA A 102 -13.03 -2.10 11.13
CA ALA A 102 -13.00 -0.65 10.92
C ALA A 102 -11.87 -0.21 9.96
N ARG A 103 -10.70 -0.88 9.99
CA ARG A 103 -9.62 -0.62 9.02
C ARG A 103 -10.01 -1.02 7.60
N VAL A 104 -10.67 -2.15 7.42
CA VAL A 104 -11.16 -2.62 6.12
C VAL A 104 -12.21 -1.66 5.59
N ASP A 105 -13.24 -1.35 6.38
CA ASP A 105 -14.34 -0.45 5.99
C ASP A 105 -13.80 0.92 5.57
N LYS A 106 -12.86 1.48 6.35
CA LYS A 106 -12.20 2.75 6.03
C LYS A 106 -11.36 2.67 4.76
N ALA A 107 -10.68 1.55 4.51
CA ALA A 107 -9.83 1.37 3.35
C ALA A 107 -10.66 1.22 2.07
N VAL A 108 -11.67 0.33 2.08
CA VAL A 108 -12.59 0.12 0.97
C VAL A 108 -13.36 1.41 0.70
N GLY A 109 -13.95 2.04 1.73
CA GLY A 109 -14.70 3.28 1.57
C GLY A 109 -13.87 4.43 0.99
N ARG A 110 -12.58 4.55 1.37
CA ARG A 110 -11.67 5.52 0.75
C ARG A 110 -11.41 5.23 -0.72
N TRP A 111 -11.22 3.96 -1.09
CA TRP A 111 -11.03 3.57 -2.48
C TRP A 111 -12.29 3.78 -3.30
N THR A 112 -13.44 3.38 -2.78
CA THR A 112 -14.75 3.63 -3.37
C THR A 112 -14.96 5.12 -3.64
N ALA A 113 -14.70 5.99 -2.66
CA ALA A 113 -14.83 7.43 -2.83
C ALA A 113 -13.91 8.00 -3.93
N ARG A 114 -12.75 7.38 -4.18
CA ARG A 114 -11.86 7.76 -5.29
C ARG A 114 -12.33 7.20 -6.62
N ALA A 115 -12.79 5.96 -6.65
CA ALA A 115 -13.25 5.28 -7.86
C ALA A 115 -14.58 5.87 -8.37
N SER A 116 -15.46 6.29 -7.45
CA SER A 116 -16.75 6.91 -7.76
C SER A 116 -16.65 8.42 -8.00
N ALA A 117 -15.48 9.03 -7.81
CA ALA A 117 -15.32 10.47 -8.01
C ALA A 117 -15.50 10.83 -9.49
N PRO A 118 -16.23 11.91 -9.82
CA PRO A 118 -16.39 12.35 -11.20
C PRO A 118 -15.03 12.73 -11.79
N ARG A 119 -14.83 12.37 -13.07
CA ARG A 119 -13.61 12.68 -13.80
C ARG A 119 -13.43 14.19 -13.90
N LYS A 120 -12.35 14.71 -13.32
CA LYS A 120 -11.97 16.11 -13.49
C LYS A 120 -11.16 16.28 -14.78
N PRO A 121 -11.41 17.32 -15.59
CA PRO A 121 -10.53 17.66 -16.70
C PRO A 121 -9.10 17.88 -16.17
N ASN A 122 -8.09 17.37 -16.88
CA ASN A 122 -6.66 17.45 -16.53
C ASN A 122 -6.19 16.66 -15.29
N MET A 123 -7.01 15.79 -14.71
CA MET A 123 -6.55 14.83 -13.69
C MET A 123 -6.48 13.40 -14.24
N PRO A 124 -5.59 12.55 -13.69
CA PRO A 124 -5.55 11.14 -14.04
C PRO A 124 -6.91 10.48 -13.80
N PRO A 125 -7.27 9.45 -14.59
CA PRO A 125 -8.53 8.74 -14.43
C PRO A 125 -8.63 8.13 -13.02
N PRO A 126 -9.86 8.03 -12.48
CA PRO A 126 -10.07 7.41 -11.18
C PRO A 126 -9.54 5.97 -11.18
N PRO A 127 -9.00 5.50 -10.04
CA PRO A 127 -8.40 4.18 -9.96
C PRO A 127 -9.46 3.09 -10.14
N VAL A 128 -9.28 2.26 -11.16
CA VAL A 128 -10.18 1.14 -11.49
C VAL A 128 -9.80 -0.12 -10.71
N GLU A 129 -8.54 -0.24 -10.29
CA GLU A 129 -8.04 -1.37 -9.52
C GLU A 129 -7.46 -0.89 -8.19
N CYS A 130 -7.63 -1.70 -7.15
CA CYS A 130 -6.98 -1.47 -5.87
C CYS A 130 -6.56 -2.78 -5.22
N ALA A 131 -5.46 -2.73 -4.47
CA ALA A 131 -4.98 -3.84 -3.66
C ALA A 131 -5.06 -3.45 -2.18
N ILE A 132 -5.76 -4.27 -1.40
CA ILE A 132 -5.81 -4.14 0.05
C ILE A 132 -4.79 -5.13 0.63
N PRO A 133 -3.75 -4.68 1.35
CA PRO A 133 -2.70 -5.57 1.85
C PRO A 133 -3.16 -6.32 3.13
N LEU A 134 -2.62 -7.52 3.36
CA LEU A 134 -2.95 -8.40 4.50
C LEU A 134 -2.94 -7.69 5.85
N ARG A 135 -1.99 -6.77 6.04
CA ARG A 135 -1.86 -5.92 7.23
C ARG A 135 -3.16 -5.19 7.61
N LYS A 136 -4.07 -4.94 6.67
CA LYS A 136 -5.35 -4.25 6.90
C LYS A 136 -6.48 -5.16 7.35
N TYR A 137 -6.43 -6.46 7.03
CA TYR A 137 -7.50 -7.41 7.29
C TYR A 137 -7.04 -8.67 8.04
N ARG A 138 -5.79 -8.73 8.50
CA ARG A 138 -5.19 -9.90 9.19
C ARG A 138 -6.12 -10.47 10.28
N GLY A 139 -6.70 -9.63 11.13
CA GLY A 139 -7.55 -10.06 12.23
C GLY A 139 -9.00 -10.43 11.88
N VAL A 140 -9.45 -10.19 10.63
CA VAL A 140 -10.82 -10.50 10.16
C VAL A 140 -10.86 -11.46 8.98
N GLY A 141 -9.74 -11.61 8.26
CA GLY A 141 -9.63 -12.44 7.07
C GLY A 141 -9.97 -11.71 5.78
N GLY A 142 -9.51 -12.28 4.66
CA GLY A 142 -9.77 -11.76 3.32
C GLY A 142 -11.24 -11.84 2.93
N ARG A 143 -12.00 -12.75 3.55
CA ARG A 143 -13.44 -12.90 3.33
C ARG A 143 -14.22 -11.62 3.65
N TYR A 144 -13.95 -11.00 4.80
CA TYR A 144 -14.62 -9.76 5.19
C TYR A 144 -14.33 -8.62 4.20
N VAL A 145 -13.09 -8.56 3.67
CA VAL A 145 -12.73 -7.60 2.61
C VAL A 145 -13.58 -7.82 1.37
N ALA A 146 -13.72 -9.07 0.92
CA ALA A 146 -14.53 -9.41 -0.24
C ALA A 146 -16.01 -9.04 -0.03
N GLU A 147 -16.57 -9.32 1.15
CA GLU A 147 -17.96 -8.98 1.49
C GLU A 147 -18.21 -7.46 1.44
N VAL A 148 -17.36 -6.66 2.10
CA VAL A 148 -17.48 -5.19 2.10
C VAL A 148 -17.23 -4.60 0.71
N ALA A 149 -16.27 -5.15 -0.03
CA ALA A 149 -15.95 -4.73 -1.38
C ALA A 149 -17.12 -4.99 -2.35
N LEU A 150 -17.69 -6.20 -2.33
CA LEU A 150 -18.86 -6.57 -3.13
C LEU A 150 -20.06 -5.67 -2.82
N ALA A 151 -20.31 -5.39 -1.53
CA ALA A 151 -21.39 -4.49 -1.11
C ALA A 151 -21.22 -3.06 -1.66
N GLN A 152 -19.98 -2.63 -1.92
CA GLN A 152 -19.67 -1.31 -2.47
C GLN A 152 -19.53 -1.31 -4.01
N GLY A 153 -19.74 -2.44 -4.69
CA GLY A 153 -19.64 -2.52 -6.15
C GLY A 153 -18.23 -2.84 -6.66
N TRP A 154 -17.38 -3.46 -5.86
CA TRP A 154 -16.09 -3.99 -6.31
C TRP A 154 -16.19 -5.48 -6.63
N GLU A 155 -15.48 -5.91 -7.68
CA GLU A 155 -15.27 -7.31 -8.02
C GLU A 155 -13.91 -7.78 -7.50
N VAL A 156 -13.87 -8.99 -6.95
CA VAL A 156 -12.62 -9.59 -6.48
C VAL A 156 -11.89 -10.24 -7.64
N ARG A 157 -10.61 -9.90 -7.82
CA ARG A 157 -9.72 -10.48 -8.84
C ARG A 157 -8.96 -11.69 -8.28
N PRO A 158 -8.37 -12.54 -9.13
CA PRO A 158 -7.40 -13.54 -8.68
C PRO A 158 -6.32 -12.87 -7.82
N THR A 159 -6.17 -13.34 -6.59
CA THR A 159 -5.35 -12.66 -5.57
C THR A 159 -4.67 -13.68 -4.68
N ASN A 160 -3.51 -13.32 -4.14
CA ASN A 160 -2.85 -14.10 -3.10
C ASN A 160 -3.25 -13.52 -1.75
N VAL A 161 -4.21 -14.13 -1.07
CA VAL A 161 -4.81 -13.60 0.16
C VAL A 161 -3.81 -13.50 1.31
N GLY A 162 -2.76 -14.34 1.29
CA GLY A 162 -1.63 -14.24 2.22
C GLY A 162 -0.77 -12.98 2.03
N LYS A 163 -1.01 -12.20 0.97
CA LYS A 163 -0.33 -10.93 0.69
C LYS A 163 -1.31 -9.77 0.58
N GLU A 164 -2.32 -9.90 -0.28
CA GLU A 164 -3.26 -8.84 -0.61
C GLU A 164 -4.56 -9.39 -1.21
N VAL A 165 -5.62 -8.59 -1.13
CA VAL A 165 -6.87 -8.79 -1.87
C VAL A 165 -6.96 -7.72 -2.96
N ARG A 166 -6.92 -8.16 -4.22
CA ARG A 166 -7.06 -7.30 -5.41
C ARG A 166 -8.53 -7.15 -5.78
N LEU A 167 -8.95 -5.92 -6.00
CA LEU A 167 -10.31 -5.53 -6.31
C LEU A 167 -10.34 -4.71 -7.60
N LYS A 168 -11.36 -4.90 -8.43
CA LYS A 168 -11.65 -4.12 -9.63
C LYS A 168 -13.02 -3.44 -9.49
N TRP A 169 -13.12 -2.17 -9.87
CA TRP A 169 -14.37 -1.42 -9.80
C TRP A 169 -15.34 -1.91 -10.88
N SER A 170 -16.51 -2.42 -10.49
CA SER A 170 -17.48 -3.02 -11.42
C SER A 170 -18.15 -1.98 -12.33
N ALA A 171 -18.29 -0.72 -11.90
CA ALA A 171 -18.88 0.30 -12.76
C ALA A 171 -17.97 0.67 -13.94
N ALA A 172 -16.66 0.39 -13.83
CA ALA A 172 -15.72 0.59 -14.93
C ALA A 172 -15.78 -0.54 -15.99
N SER A 173 -16.22 -1.75 -15.63
CA SER A 173 -16.31 -2.88 -16.57
C SER A 173 -17.53 -2.84 -17.50
N LYS A 174 -18.50 -1.95 -17.27
CA LYS A 174 -19.68 -1.74 -18.13
C LYS A 174 -19.45 -0.78 -19.30
N THR A 175 -18.26 -0.17 -19.38
CA THR A 175 -17.94 0.87 -20.38
C THR A 175 -17.02 0.38 -21.50
N ASP A 176 -16.63 -0.90 -21.48
CA ASP A 176 -15.92 -1.58 -22.57
C ASP A 176 -16.88 -2.43 -23.40
#